data_AF-A0A942K0A0-F1
#
_entry.id   AF-A0A942K0A0-F1
#
_cell.length_a   1.000
_cell.length_b   1.000
_cell.length_c   1.000
_cell.angle_alpha   90.00
_cell.angle_beta   90.00
_cell.angle_gamma   90.00
#
_symmetry.space_group_name_H-M   'P 1'
#
loop_
_entity.id
_entity.type
_entity.pdbx_description
1 polymer ?
#
loop_
_entity_poly.entity_id
_entity_poly.type
_entity_poly.pdbx_seq_one_letter_code
_entity_poly.pdbx_strand_id
1 'polypeptide(L)'
;MPAMPAKGYLHAIPLPEEKAAEARRKAQQRGKDQGRKPRTETLCLSGWVLIFTSLPPEVLCTATASALYRVRWQVELVIKRLKSLLKVDGLRAHKDSKLAELYLHGKLLYATVLEKMTQSRFANARRKLDNPRQLTDWR
;
A
#
# COMPACT_ATOMS: atom_id res chain seq x y z
N MET A 1 24.81 -1.52 19.13
CA MET A 1 24.32 -2.91 19.05
C MET A 1 24.54 -3.40 17.63
N PRO A 2 25.31 -4.47 17.38
CA PRO A 2 25.43 -5.02 16.03
C PRO A 2 24.07 -5.56 15.57
N ALA A 3 23.67 -5.25 14.32
CA ALA A 3 22.43 -5.73 13.74
C ALA A 3 22.49 -7.26 13.61
N MET A 4 21.64 -7.98 14.35
CA MET A 4 21.50 -9.41 14.14
C MET A 4 20.94 -9.67 12.74
N PRO A 5 21.49 -10.64 11.97
CA PRO A 5 20.93 -10.98 10.68
C PRO A 5 19.50 -11.48 10.90
N ALA A 6 18.54 -10.68 10.45
CA ALA A 6 17.13 -11.06 10.50
C ALA A 6 16.92 -12.24 9.55
N LYS A 7 16.71 -13.44 10.10
CA LYS A 7 16.24 -14.59 9.32
C LYS A 7 14.90 -14.23 8.69
N GLY A 8 14.76 -14.51 7.40
CA GLY A 8 13.52 -14.28 6.68
C GLY A 8 13.44 -15.09 5.40
N TYR A 9 12.25 -15.10 4.83
CA TYR A 9 11.85 -15.91 3.70
C TYR A 9 11.43 -14.98 2.56
N LEU A 10 11.81 -15.36 1.34
CA LEU A 10 11.51 -14.60 0.13
C LEU A 10 10.49 -15.36 -0.71
N HIS A 11 9.32 -14.75 -0.89
CA HIS A 11 8.32 -15.22 -1.83
C HIS A 11 8.53 -14.54 -3.18
N ALA A 12 8.74 -15.33 -4.22
CA ALA A 12 8.88 -14.85 -5.60
C ALA A 12 7.67 -15.26 -6.43
N ILE A 13 7.02 -14.28 -7.05
CA ILE A 13 5.83 -14.51 -7.89
C ILE A 13 6.14 -13.97 -9.28
N PRO A 14 6.08 -14.81 -10.33
CA PRO A 14 6.36 -14.36 -11.68
C PRO A 14 5.25 -13.42 -12.15
N LEU A 15 5.64 -12.33 -12.81
CA LEU A 15 4.70 -11.47 -13.52
C LEU A 15 4.31 -12.13 -14.86
N PRO A 16 3.09 -11.87 -15.37
CA PRO A 16 2.76 -12.18 -16.75
C PRO A 16 3.79 -11.56 -17.71
N GLU A 17 4.11 -12.25 -18.80
CA GLU A 17 5.23 -11.87 -19.68
C GLU A 17 5.12 -10.44 -20.20
N GLU A 18 3.91 -9.98 -20.53
CA GLU A 18 3.66 -8.60 -20.95
C GLU A 18 4.08 -7.58 -19.88
N LYS A 19 3.70 -7.82 -18.62
CA LYS A 19 4.05 -6.95 -17.48
C LYS A 19 5.54 -7.05 -17.12
N ALA A 20 6.11 -8.24 -17.24
CA ALA A 20 7.55 -8.46 -17.03
C ALA A 20 8.37 -7.70 -18.09
N ALA A 21 7.94 -7.73 -19.36
CA ALA A 21 8.56 -6.99 -20.45
C ALA A 21 8.44 -5.47 -20.23
N GLU A 22 7.27 -4.97 -19.83
CA GLU A 22 7.07 -3.57 -19.47
C GLU A 22 7.97 -3.14 -18.31
N ALA A 23 8.07 -3.95 -17.24
CA ALA A 23 8.93 -3.68 -16.10
C ALA A 23 10.42 -3.63 -16.51
N ARG A 24 10.88 -4.56 -17.36
CA ARG A 24 12.24 -4.54 -17.93
C ARG A 24 12.49 -3.28 -18.77
N ARG A 25 11.53 -2.87 -19.61
CA ARG A 25 11.63 -1.62 -20.38
C ARG A 25 11.76 -0.40 -19.47
N LYS A 26 10.93 -0.30 -18.42
CA LYS A 26 11.01 0.78 -17.42
C LYS A 26 12.34 0.79 -16.68
N ALA A 27 12.87 -0.38 -16.30
CA ALA A 27 14.17 -0.50 -15.66
C ALA A 27 15.30 -0.01 -16.59
N GLN A 28 15.23 -0.33 -17.88
CA GLN A 28 16.17 0.19 -18.89
C GLN A 28 16.09 1.69 -19.06
N GLN A 29 14.89 2.25 -19.17
CA GLN A 29 14.70 3.70 -19.30
C GLN A 29 15.27 4.43 -18.08
N ARG A 30 14.94 3.97 -16.87
CA ARG A 30 15.46 4.55 -15.63
C ARG A 30 16.99 4.48 -15.54
N GLY A 31 17.59 3.42 -16.06
CA GLY A 31 19.05 3.32 -16.19
C GLY A 31 19.61 4.40 -17.12
N LYS A 32 19.03 4.55 -18.31
CA LYS A 32 19.43 5.60 -19.27
C LYS A 32 19.32 7.00 -18.69
N ASP A 33 18.20 7.31 -18.03
CA ASP A 33 17.98 8.61 -17.39
C ASP A 33 19.01 8.92 -16.30
N GLN A 34 19.59 7.87 -15.69
CA GLN A 34 20.64 7.98 -14.67
C GLN A 34 22.06 7.78 -15.23
N GLY A 35 22.22 7.70 -16.56
CA GLY A 35 23.51 7.47 -17.21
C GLY A 35 24.15 6.10 -16.91
N ARG A 36 23.36 5.09 -16.52
CA ARG A 36 23.85 3.77 -16.10
C ARG A 36 23.16 2.64 -16.85
N LYS A 37 23.90 1.59 -17.23
CA LYS A 37 23.29 0.37 -17.76
C LYS A 37 22.74 -0.48 -16.60
N PRO A 38 21.46 -0.90 -16.63
CA PRO A 38 20.94 -1.81 -15.61
C PRO A 38 21.71 -3.13 -15.65
N ARG A 39 21.95 -3.71 -14.47
CA ARG A 39 22.60 -5.02 -14.37
C ARG A 39 21.67 -6.13 -14.84
N THR A 40 22.23 -7.25 -15.25
CA THR A 40 21.49 -8.43 -15.70
C THR A 40 20.56 -8.94 -14.60
N GLU A 41 21.00 -8.93 -13.34
CA GLU A 41 20.19 -9.37 -12.20
C GLU A 41 18.98 -8.45 -12.00
N THR A 42 19.14 -7.13 -12.18
CA THR A 42 18.02 -6.19 -12.09
C THR A 42 16.96 -6.45 -13.15
N LEU A 43 17.38 -6.77 -14.39
CA LEU A 43 16.45 -7.10 -15.48
C LEU A 43 15.76 -8.44 -15.23
N CYS A 44 16.46 -9.42 -14.68
CA CYS A 44 15.90 -10.70 -14.26
C CYS A 44 14.82 -10.47 -13.18
N LEU A 45 15.17 -9.78 -12.09
CA LEU A 45 14.28 -9.54 -10.95
C LEU A 45 13.09 -8.63 -11.30
N SER A 46 13.21 -7.78 -12.32
CA SER A 46 12.10 -6.96 -12.82
C SER A 46 10.90 -7.79 -13.30
N GLY A 47 11.10 -9.08 -13.62
CA GLY A 47 10.02 -10.00 -13.99
C GLY A 47 9.24 -10.57 -12.80
N TRP A 48 9.55 -10.18 -11.57
CA TRP A 48 9.02 -10.82 -10.36
C TRP A 48 8.45 -9.80 -9.39
N VAL A 49 7.41 -10.21 -8.67
CA VAL A 49 7.03 -9.58 -7.41
C VAL A 49 7.72 -10.35 -6.29
N LEU A 50 8.57 -9.66 -5.54
CA LEU A 50 9.35 -10.22 -4.44
C LEU A 50 8.78 -9.71 -3.13
N ILE A 51 8.39 -10.61 -2.23
CA ILE A 51 7.85 -10.30 -0.91
C ILE A 51 8.76 -10.95 0.12
N PHE A 52 9.40 -10.13 0.96
CA PHE A 52 10.22 -10.60 2.07
C PHE A 52 9.40 -10.59 3.36
N THR A 53 9.50 -11.66 4.15
CA THR A 53 8.78 -11.82 5.42
C THR A 53 9.65 -12.55 6.44
N SER A 54 9.42 -12.29 7.74
CA SER A 54 10.01 -13.09 8.82
C SER A 54 9.22 -14.38 9.11
N LEU A 55 8.03 -14.52 8.52
CA LEU A 55 7.17 -15.68 8.71
C LEU A 55 7.62 -16.85 7.82
N PRO A 56 7.71 -18.07 8.37
CA PRO A 56 8.13 -19.22 7.62
C PRO A 56 7.02 -19.70 6.65
N PRO A 57 7.36 -20.34 5.51
CA PRO A 57 6.40 -20.71 4.47
C PRO A 57 5.28 -21.65 4.93
N GLU A 58 5.54 -22.42 5.99
CA GLU A 58 4.56 -23.31 6.65
C GLU A 58 3.43 -22.52 7.32
N VAL A 59 3.73 -21.29 7.77
CA VAL A 59 2.75 -20.36 8.35
C VAL A 59 2.16 -19.44 7.27
N LEU A 60 2.99 -18.98 6.33
CA LEU A 60 2.58 -18.07 5.27
C LEU A 60 3.03 -18.58 3.91
N CYS A 61 2.14 -19.26 3.19
CA CYS A 61 2.44 -19.69 1.83
C CYS A 61 2.45 -18.49 0.85
N THR A 62 3.12 -18.66 -0.29
CA THR A 62 3.30 -17.61 -1.31
C THR A 62 1.97 -17.03 -1.83
N ALA A 63 0.93 -17.85 -2.00
CA ALA A 63 -0.38 -17.40 -2.46
C ALA A 63 -1.02 -16.42 -1.46
N THR A 64 -0.98 -16.76 -0.18
CA THR A 64 -1.49 -15.91 0.91
C THR A 64 -0.64 -14.65 1.07
N ALA A 65 0.70 -14.77 1.03
CA ALA A 65 1.59 -13.61 1.04
C ALA A 65 1.25 -12.62 -0.09
N SER A 66 1.04 -13.14 -1.31
CA SER A 66 0.62 -12.34 -2.47
C SER A 66 -0.72 -11.63 -2.25
N ALA A 67 -1.71 -12.34 -1.69
CA ALA A 67 -3.03 -11.79 -1.40
C ALA A 67 -2.96 -10.68 -0.34
N LEU A 68 -2.25 -10.90 0.77
CA LEU A 68 -2.04 -9.91 1.81
C LEU A 68 -1.29 -8.68 1.28
N TYR A 69 -0.26 -8.89 0.45
CA TYR A 69 0.49 -7.79 -0.14
C TYR A 69 -0.36 -6.91 -1.07
N ARG A 70 -1.39 -7.47 -1.73
CA ARG A 70 -2.37 -6.69 -2.50
C ARG A 70 -3.22 -5.77 -1.60
N VAL A 71 -3.52 -6.18 -0.37
CA VAL A 71 -4.30 -5.36 0.60
C VAL A 71 -3.54 -4.10 1.02
N ARG A 72 -2.20 -4.10 0.96
CA ARG A 72 -1.38 -2.92 1.26
C ARG A 72 -1.84 -1.66 0.51
N TRP A 73 -2.23 -1.81 -0.76
CA TRP A 73 -2.73 -0.68 -1.54
C TRP A 73 -4.08 -0.16 -1.03
N GLN A 74 -4.96 -1.02 -0.52
CA GLN A 74 -6.23 -0.59 0.08
C GLN A 74 -6.01 0.26 1.32
N VAL A 75 -5.03 -0.10 2.15
CA VAL A 75 -4.64 0.71 3.33
C VAL A 75 -4.17 2.10 2.90
N GLU A 76 -3.33 2.20 1.86
CA GLU A 76 -2.91 3.49 1.33
C GLU A 76 -4.08 4.32 0.80
N LEU A 77 -5.01 3.70 0.08
CA LEU A 77 -6.20 4.37 -0.46
C LEU A 77 -7.08 4.93 0.66
N VAL A 78 -7.31 4.15 1.73
CA VAL A 78 -8.02 4.59 2.93
C VAL A 78 -7.32 5.81 3.54
N ILE A 79 -6.00 5.75 3.77
CA ILE A 79 -5.25 6.89 4.33
C ILE A 79 -5.35 8.12 3.41
N LYS A 80 -5.18 7.96 2.10
CA LYS A 80 -5.32 9.06 1.12
C LYS A 80 -6.72 9.67 1.17
N ARG A 81 -7.76 8.86 1.33
CA ARG A 81 -9.15 9.34 1.44
C ARG A 81 -9.38 10.09 2.75
N LEU A 82 -8.90 9.56 3.87
CA LEU A 82 -8.97 10.22 5.18
C LEU A 82 -8.27 11.58 5.16
N LYS A 83 -7.09 11.68 4.56
CA LYS A 83 -6.38 12.96 4.37
C LYS A 83 -7.18 13.92 3.50
N SER A 84 -7.71 13.44 2.38
CA SER A 84 -8.45 14.27 1.43
C SER A 84 -9.79 14.79 1.96
N LEU A 85 -10.56 13.95 2.67
CA LEU A 85 -11.93 14.28 3.10
C LEU A 85 -11.97 14.84 4.52
N LEU A 86 -11.20 14.26 5.44
CA LEU A 86 -11.25 14.57 6.87
C LEU A 86 -10.01 15.34 7.34
N LYS A 87 -9.05 15.59 6.44
CA LYS A 87 -7.79 16.30 6.74
C LYS A 87 -7.09 15.72 7.96
N VAL A 88 -7.03 14.38 8.08
CA VAL A 88 -6.48 13.70 9.28
C VAL A 88 -5.03 14.05 9.57
N ASP A 89 -4.30 14.53 8.57
CA ASP A 89 -2.93 15.05 8.65
C ASP A 89 -2.84 16.55 8.96
N GLY A 90 -3.94 17.30 8.84
CA GLY A 90 -4.02 18.71 9.22
C GLY A 90 -4.41 18.88 10.70
N LEU A 91 -3.51 18.49 11.60
CA LEU A 91 -3.71 18.63 13.05
C LEU A 91 -3.23 20.01 13.52
N ARG A 92 -4.05 20.71 14.31
CA ARG A 92 -3.67 21.99 14.94
C ARG A 92 -2.99 21.73 16.29
N ALA A 93 -1.91 20.96 16.26
CA ALA A 93 -1.16 20.55 17.45
C ALA A 93 0.31 20.31 17.09
N HIS A 94 1.20 20.47 18.06
CA HIS A 94 2.60 20.09 17.88
C HIS A 94 2.74 18.58 17.71
N LYS A 95 3.73 18.17 16.91
CA LYS A 95 4.10 16.76 16.75
C LYS A 95 4.42 16.15 18.12
N ASP A 96 4.00 14.90 18.33
CA ASP A 96 4.25 14.14 19.56
C ASP A 96 3.62 14.74 20.83
N SER A 97 2.62 15.62 20.68
CA SER A 97 1.83 16.14 21.80
C SER A 97 0.58 15.30 22.06
N LYS A 98 0.14 15.23 23.33
CA LYS A 98 -1.15 14.62 23.71
C LYS A 98 -2.34 15.22 22.96
N LEU A 99 -2.25 16.51 22.61
CA LEU A 99 -3.27 17.19 21.81
C LEU A 99 -3.32 16.63 20.38
N ALA A 100 -2.19 16.32 19.76
CA ALA A 100 -2.15 15.69 18.44
C ALA A 100 -2.77 14.29 18.47
N GLU A 101 -2.47 13.49 19.49
CA GLU A 101 -3.10 12.18 19.70
C GLU A 101 -4.62 12.31 19.86
N LEU A 102 -5.09 13.25 20.70
CA LEU A 102 -6.51 13.52 20.90
C LEU A 102 -7.21 13.90 19.59
N TYR A 103 -6.62 14.82 18.81
CA TYR A 103 -7.18 15.20 17.51
C TYR A 103 -7.21 14.02 16.53
N LEU A 104 -6.15 13.21 16.49
CA LEU A 104 -6.07 12.06 15.60
C LEU A 104 -7.15 11.03 15.97
N HIS A 105 -7.25 10.67 17.25
CA HIS A 105 -8.28 9.75 17.74
C HIS A 105 -9.69 10.28 17.48
N GLY A 106 -9.95 11.56 17.74
CA GLY A 106 -11.25 12.18 17.45
C GLY A 106 -11.61 12.10 15.96
N LYS A 107 -10.66 12.39 15.07
CA LYS A 107 -10.88 12.29 13.61
C LYS A 107 -11.06 10.85 13.14
N LEU A 108 -10.32 9.89 13.71
CA LEU A 108 -10.48 8.47 13.39
C LEU A 108 -11.83 7.95 13.87
N LEU A 109 -12.24 8.28 15.09
CA LEU A 109 -13.57 7.94 15.61
C LEU A 109 -14.68 8.52 14.73
N TYR A 110 -14.57 9.80 14.37
CA TYR A 110 -15.50 10.46 13.46
C TYR A 110 -15.56 9.75 12.10
N ALA A 111 -14.41 9.37 11.53
CA ALA A 111 -14.35 8.61 10.29
C ALA A 111 -15.07 7.26 10.40
N THR A 112 -14.87 6.52 11.49
CA THR A 112 -15.53 5.23 11.73
C THR A 112 -17.04 5.37 11.90
N VAL A 113 -17.50 6.40 12.62
CA VAL A 113 -18.94 6.66 12.78
C VAL A 113 -19.57 6.99 11.42
N LEU A 114 -18.93 7.86 10.62
CA LEU A 114 -19.41 8.18 9.27
C LEU A 114 -19.47 6.95 8.37
N GLU A 115 -18.45 6.09 8.40
CA GLU A 115 -18.44 4.86 7.62
C GLU A 115 -19.58 3.94 8.05
N LYS A 116 -19.77 3.71 9.35
CA LYS A 116 -20.86 2.88 9.88
C LYS A 116 -22.24 3.43 9.51
N MET A 117 -22.44 4.74 9.62
CA MET A 117 -23.70 5.39 9.22
C MET A 117 -23.96 5.26 7.71
N THR A 118 -22.92 5.42 6.90
CA THR A 118 -23.00 5.28 5.44
C THR A 118 -23.37 3.85 5.06
N GLN A 119 -22.74 2.85 5.69
CA GLN A 119 -23.04 1.43 5.46
C GLN A 119 -24.47 1.06 5.87
N SER A 120 -24.94 1.53 7.03
CA SER A 120 -26.31 1.27 7.50
C SER A 120 -27.37 1.92 6.61
N ARG A 121 -27.12 3.14 6.12
CA ARG A 121 -28.09 3.91 5.31
C ARG A 121 -28.05 3.54 3.84
N PHE A 122 -26.92 3.05 3.36
CA PHE A 122 -26.70 2.66 1.98
C PHE A 122 -25.97 1.32 1.94
N ALA A 123 -26.69 0.22 2.22
CA ALA A 123 -26.14 -1.13 2.27
C ALA A 123 -25.39 -1.54 0.98
N ASN A 124 -25.81 -0.99 -0.17
CA ASN A 124 -25.20 -1.18 -1.49
C ASN A 124 -24.35 0.03 -1.95
N ALA A 125 -23.90 0.89 -1.03
CA ALA A 125 -23.01 1.99 -1.39
C ALA A 125 -21.75 1.44 -2.07
N ARG A 126 -21.61 1.73 -3.37
CA ARG A 126 -20.38 1.42 -4.13
C ARG A 126 -19.16 2.15 -3.56
N ARG A 127 -19.37 3.22 -2.77
CA ARG A 127 -18.35 4.14 -2.22
C ARG A 127 -17.94 3.84 -0.77
N LYS A 128 -17.62 2.60 -0.43
CA LYS A 128 -17.02 2.23 0.86
C LYS A 128 -15.60 2.78 1.02
N LEU A 129 -15.11 2.94 2.24
CA LEU A 129 -13.79 3.53 2.50
C LEU A 129 -12.63 2.75 1.84
N ASP A 130 -12.80 1.43 1.75
CA ASP A 130 -11.87 0.42 1.20
C ASP A 130 -12.00 0.24 -0.31
N ASN A 131 -12.84 1.02 -0.99
CA ASN A 131 -12.90 1.05 -2.45
C ASN A 131 -12.14 2.25 -3.02
N PRO A 132 -11.49 2.09 -4.19
CA PRO A 132 -10.93 3.22 -4.93
C PRO A 132 -11.99 4.30 -5.13
N ARG A 133 -11.59 5.57 -5.04
CA ARG A 133 -12.47 6.69 -5.39
C ARG A 133 -12.86 6.56 -6.86
N GLN A 134 -14.10 6.17 -7.13
CA GLN A 134 -14.71 6.43 -8.44
C GLN A 134 -14.91 7.95 -8.55
N LEU A 135 -14.51 8.54 -9.68
CA LEU A 135 -14.71 9.97 -9.94
C LEU A 135 -16.17 10.35 -9.62
N THR A 136 -16.38 11.55 -9.08
CA THR A 136 -17.73 12.10 -8.89
C THR A 136 -18.43 12.20 -10.24
N ASP A 137 -19.71 11.82 -10.31
CA ASP A 137 -20.54 11.81 -11.53
C ASP A 137 -20.76 13.20 -12.17
N TRP A 138 -20.23 14.26 -11.57
CA TRP A 138 -20.33 15.65 -12.04
C TRP A 138 -18.98 16.19 -12.59
N ARG A 139 -18.11 15.30 -13.06
CA ARG A 139 -16.96 15.61 -13.90
C ARG A 139 -16.79 14.58 -14.98
#